data_AF-A0A9D6W9L8-F1
#
_entry.id   AF-A0A9D6W9L8-F1
#
_cell.length_a   1.000
_cell.length_b   1.000
_cell.length_c   1.000
_cell.angle_alpha   90.00
_cell.angle_beta   90.00
_cell.angle_gamma   90.00
#
_symmetry.space_group_name_H-M   'P 1'
#
loop_
_entity.id
_entity.type
_entity.pdbx_description
1 polymer ?
#
loop_
_entity_poly.entity_id
_entity_poly.type
_entity_poly.pdbx_seq_one_letter_code
_entity_poly.pdbx_strand_id
1 'polypeptide(L)'
;MALIVALILLLVMTMIAVVAMRSTTLDLKMTSNTTLKRRAFESSESARLLIGPVVGSHCYFAGWPADIGGTVDAANNFTIPTEVEVQDVSKLYFEGTNGTLAQATAATPRAEDIRFRADVNGDGLVNTEDVFANVWVSWIGNAQIAGSAGGPGVGTQGPGSGSAIYGAKKLFDIRAIGQANGNAAVWTSADYRYVPH
;
A
#
# COMPACT_ATOMS: atom_id res chain seq x y z
N MET A 1 13.18 -44.92 -51.03
CA MET A 1 12.09 -44.97 -50.03
C MET A 1 12.58 -44.77 -48.59
N ALA A 2 13.54 -45.55 -48.09
CA ALA A 2 14.03 -45.43 -46.70
C ALA A 2 14.55 -44.03 -46.31
N LEU A 3 15.28 -43.35 -47.19
CA LEU A 3 15.80 -42.00 -46.93
C LEU A 3 14.69 -40.95 -46.77
N ILE A 4 13.60 -41.08 -47.53
CA ILE A 4 12.43 -40.18 -47.45
C ILE A 4 11.69 -40.41 -46.13
N VAL A 5 11.50 -41.67 -45.74
CA VAL A 5 10.87 -42.03 -44.46
C VAL A 5 11.68 -41.50 -43.28
N ALA A 6 13.02 -41.64 -43.32
CA ALA A 6 13.90 -41.10 -42.28
C ALA A 6 13.84 -39.57 -42.18
N LEU A 7 13.78 -38.86 -43.31
CA LEU A 7 13.66 -37.40 -43.35
C LEU A 7 12.33 -36.91 -42.77
N ILE A 8 11.23 -37.59 -43.09
CA ILE A 8 9.91 -37.27 -42.53
C ILE A 8 9.89 -37.54 -41.02
N LEU A 9 10.45 -38.66 -40.57
CA LEU A 9 10.53 -39.00 -39.14
C LEU A 9 11.34 -37.96 -38.35
N LEU A 10 12.47 -37.52 -38.90
CA LEU A 10 13.31 -36.50 -38.29
C LEU A 10 12.58 -35.14 -38.23
N LEU A 11 11.85 -34.78 -39.28
CA LEU A 11 11.05 -33.55 -39.31
C LEU A 11 9.94 -33.59 -38.24
N VAL A 12 9.23 -34.72 -38.12
CA VAL A 12 8.17 -34.86 -37.11
C VAL A 12 8.75 -34.80 -35.69
N MET A 13 9.87 -35.48 -35.42
CA MET A 13 10.52 -35.40 -34.10
C MET A 13 10.99 -33.99 -33.76
N THR A 14 11.61 -33.28 -34.69
CA THR A 14 12.06 -31.90 -34.46
C THR A 14 10.89 -30.96 -34.23
N MET A 15 9.78 -31.13 -34.96
CA MET A 15 8.57 -30.33 -34.74
C MET A 15 7.97 -30.57 -33.35
N ILE A 16 7.85 -31.82 -32.93
CA ILE A 16 7.35 -32.17 -31.59
C ILE A 16 8.26 -31.60 -30.50
N ALA A 17 9.58 -31.71 -30.67
CA ALA A 17 10.55 -31.15 -29.72
C ALA A 17 10.41 -29.63 -29.59
N VAL A 18 10.22 -28.91 -30.70
CA VAL A 18 10.02 -27.44 -30.67
C VAL A 18 8.70 -27.07 -30.02
N VAL A 19 7.61 -27.81 -30.30
CA VAL A 19 6.31 -27.58 -29.65
C VAL A 19 6.42 -27.79 -28.14
N ALA A 20 7.10 -28.85 -27.70
CA ALA A 20 7.34 -29.11 -26.28
C ALA A 20 8.15 -27.98 -25.62
N MET A 21 9.27 -27.54 -26.21
CA MET A 21 10.08 -26.44 -25.66
C MET A 21 9.32 -25.11 -25.57
N ARG A 22 8.48 -24.81 -26.58
CA ARG A 22 7.62 -23.62 -26.56
C ARG A 22 6.60 -23.69 -25.44
N SER A 23 5.98 -24.85 -25.21
CA SER A 23 5.07 -25.08 -24.08
C SER A 23 5.77 -24.84 -22.75
N THR A 24 6.92 -25.50 -22.51
CA THR A 24 7.67 -25.35 -21.27
C THR A 24 8.11 -23.90 -21.00
N THR A 25 8.53 -23.18 -22.04
CA THR A 25 8.92 -21.77 -21.91
C THR A 25 7.73 -20.90 -21.48
N LEU A 26 6.55 -21.16 -22.03
CA LEU A 26 5.32 -20.46 -21.67
C LEU A 26 4.91 -20.78 -20.23
N ASP A 27 4.96 -22.05 -19.84
CA ASP A 27 4.62 -22.51 -18.49
C ASP A 27 5.54 -21.88 -17.44
N LEU A 28 6.85 -21.79 -17.72
CA LEU A 28 7.81 -21.10 -16.88
C LEU A 28 7.50 -19.60 -16.74
N LYS A 29 7.15 -18.93 -17.84
CA LYS A 29 6.77 -17.50 -17.80
C LYS A 29 5.49 -17.28 -17.00
N MET A 30 4.48 -18.13 -17.15
CA MET A 30 3.24 -18.05 -16.37
C MET A 30 3.49 -18.30 -14.88
N THR A 31 4.31 -19.29 -14.56
CA THR A 31 4.71 -19.59 -13.18
C THR A 31 5.44 -18.41 -12.56
N SER A 32 6.44 -17.86 -13.26
CA SER A 32 7.18 -16.68 -12.80
C SER A 32 6.27 -15.48 -12.58
N ASN A 33 5.39 -15.18 -13.54
CA ASN A 33 4.44 -14.07 -13.41
C ASN A 33 3.48 -14.23 -12.23
N THR A 34 3.03 -15.47 -11.96
CA THR A 34 2.15 -15.75 -10.83
C THR A 34 2.88 -15.56 -9.50
N THR A 35 4.12 -16.03 -9.39
CA THR A 35 4.97 -15.81 -8.21
C THR A 35 5.24 -14.33 -7.96
N LEU A 36 5.60 -13.57 -8.99
CA LEU A 36 5.86 -12.14 -8.86
C LEU A 36 4.61 -11.35 -8.42
N LYS A 37 3.44 -11.69 -8.98
CA LYS A 37 2.16 -11.08 -8.55
C LYS A 37 1.83 -11.41 -7.10
N ARG A 38 2.07 -12.64 -6.66
CA ARG A 38 1.82 -13.04 -5.27
C ARG A 38 2.71 -12.25 -4.31
N ARG A 39 3.99 -12.07 -4.64
CA ARG A 39 4.90 -11.25 -3.83
C ARG A 39 4.50 -9.79 -3.80
N ALA A 40 4.15 -9.21 -4.95
CA ALA A 40 3.66 -7.83 -5.00
C ALA A 40 2.38 -7.67 -4.16
N PHE A 41 1.50 -8.67 -4.13
CA PHE A 41 0.33 -8.69 -3.25
C PHE A 41 0.72 -8.78 -1.77
N GLU A 42 1.62 -9.69 -1.39
CA GLU A 42 2.11 -9.83 -0.01
C GLU A 42 2.75 -8.52 0.49
N SER A 43 3.55 -7.87 -0.35
CA SER A 43 4.12 -6.55 -0.06
C SER A 43 3.05 -5.48 0.13
N SER A 44 2.09 -5.40 -0.79
CA SER A 44 0.97 -4.47 -0.70
C SER A 44 0.18 -4.65 0.59
N GLU A 45 -0.08 -5.90 0.98
CA GLU A 45 -0.87 -6.23 2.16
C GLU A 45 -0.13 -5.94 3.46
N SER A 46 1.17 -6.24 3.51
CA SER A 46 2.00 -5.95 4.68
C SER A 46 1.98 -4.45 5.03
N ALA A 47 2.07 -3.58 4.01
CA ALA A 47 2.01 -2.14 4.21
C ALA A 47 0.64 -1.67 4.71
N ARG A 48 -0.46 -2.29 4.26
CA ARG A 48 -1.80 -1.97 4.77
C ARG A 48 -2.02 -2.37 6.22
N LEU A 49 -1.46 -3.50 6.66
CA LEU A 49 -1.57 -3.92 8.06
C LEU A 49 -0.83 -2.95 9.00
N LEU A 50 0.33 -2.44 8.56
CA LEU A 50 1.17 -1.56 9.37
C LEU A 50 0.69 -0.10 9.41
N ILE A 51 -0.02 0.37 8.37
CA ILE A 51 -0.44 1.76 8.32
C ILE A 51 -1.64 2.07 9.23
N GLY A 52 -2.47 1.08 9.54
CA GLY A 52 -3.63 1.23 10.42
C GLY A 52 -3.32 1.90 11.78
N PRO A 53 -2.35 1.41 12.56
CA PRO A 53 -1.96 2.06 13.82
C PRO A 53 -1.35 3.45 13.62
N VAL A 54 -0.59 3.69 12.54
CA VAL A 54 0.00 5.00 12.24
C VAL A 54 -1.08 6.04 11.94
N VAL A 55 -2.08 5.70 11.12
CA VAL A 55 -3.24 6.56 10.83
C VAL A 55 -4.08 6.77 12.09
N GLY A 56 -4.25 5.74 12.92
CA GLY A 56 -4.92 5.84 14.21
C GLY A 56 -4.26 6.85 15.15
N SER A 57 -2.94 6.74 15.36
CA SER A 57 -2.17 7.68 16.19
C SER A 57 -2.19 9.10 15.61
N HIS A 58 -2.06 9.25 14.28
CA HIS A 58 -2.20 10.55 13.62
C HIS A 58 -3.57 11.20 13.85
N CYS A 59 -4.65 10.42 13.80
CA CYS A 59 -5.99 10.89 14.11
C CYS A 59 -6.21 11.20 15.59
N TYR A 60 -5.52 10.50 16.49
CA TYR A 60 -5.60 10.71 17.94
C TYR A 60 -4.90 12.01 18.36
N PHE A 61 -3.68 12.23 17.89
CA PHE A 61 -2.88 13.42 18.23
C PHE A 61 -3.17 14.63 17.35
N ALA A 62 -4.06 14.49 16.35
CA ALA A 62 -4.43 15.54 15.41
C ALA A 62 -3.24 16.17 14.66
N GLY A 63 -2.23 15.36 14.33
CA GLY A 63 -1.03 15.84 13.65
C GLY A 63 0.09 14.81 13.59
N TRP A 64 1.20 15.22 12.98
CA TRP A 64 2.43 14.43 12.89
C TRP A 64 3.41 14.81 14.00
N PRO A 65 4.24 13.86 14.48
CA PRO A 65 5.22 14.15 15.52
C PRO A 65 6.32 15.09 15.01
N ALA A 66 6.84 15.92 15.91
CA ALA A 66 7.89 16.90 15.64
C ALA A 66 9.19 16.25 15.16
N ASP A 67 9.44 14.98 15.53
CA ASP A 67 10.59 14.20 15.10
C ASP A 67 10.68 14.02 13.58
N ILE A 68 9.54 14.01 12.88
CA ILE A 68 9.47 13.94 11.42
C ILE A 68 9.16 15.31 10.79
N GLY A 69 9.22 16.39 11.55
CA GLY A 69 8.91 17.75 11.10
C GLY A 69 7.43 18.13 11.20
N GLY A 70 6.64 17.39 11.99
CA GLY A 70 5.26 17.72 12.30
C GLY A 70 5.09 18.77 13.41
N THR A 71 3.84 19.01 13.81
CA THR A 71 3.46 20.05 14.80
C THR A 71 3.21 19.51 16.21
N VAL A 72 3.14 18.19 16.39
CA VAL A 72 2.84 17.53 17.66
C VAL A 72 4.15 17.25 18.40
N ASP A 73 4.23 17.61 19.68
CA ASP A 73 5.43 17.36 20.48
C ASP A 73 5.80 15.86 20.52
N ALA A 74 7.08 15.55 20.36
CA ALA A 74 7.66 14.20 20.28
C ALA A 74 7.50 13.39 21.58
N ALA A 75 7.20 14.06 22.70
CA ALA A 75 6.92 13.41 23.98
C ALA A 75 5.61 12.59 23.99
N ASN A 76 4.76 12.74 22.97
CA ASN A 76 3.56 11.95 22.80
C ASN A 76 3.95 10.57 22.24
N ASN A 77 3.44 9.46 22.81
CA ASN A 77 3.71 8.05 22.46
C ASN A 77 3.33 7.66 21.00
N PHE A 78 3.77 8.42 20.01
CA PHE A 78 3.59 8.21 18.60
C PHE A 78 4.82 7.45 18.09
N THR A 79 4.70 6.14 17.96
CA THR A 79 5.77 5.31 17.37
C THR A 79 5.50 5.05 15.90
N ILE A 80 6.37 5.56 15.02
CA ILE A 80 6.40 5.21 13.60
C ILE A 80 7.39 4.05 13.44
N PRO A 81 7.01 2.92 12.83
CA PRO A 81 7.96 1.86 12.50
C PRO A 81 9.07 2.40 11.59
N THR A 82 10.31 1.92 11.76
CA THR A 82 11.48 2.39 11.02
C THR A 82 11.34 2.25 9.50
N GLU A 83 10.55 1.26 9.07
CA GLU A 83 10.28 0.94 7.68
C GLU A 83 9.20 1.83 7.05
N VAL A 84 8.57 2.73 7.82
CA VAL A 84 7.48 3.60 7.38
C VAL A 84 7.98 5.03 7.25
N GLU A 85 7.94 5.56 6.04
CA GLU A 85 8.33 6.93 5.72
C GLU A 85 7.10 7.75 5.30
N VAL A 86 6.80 8.82 6.03
CA VAL A 86 5.72 9.75 5.70
C VAL A 86 6.27 10.80 4.72
N GLN A 87 5.64 10.97 3.56
CA GLN A 87 6.14 11.88 2.51
C GLN A 87 5.77 13.34 2.75
N ASP A 88 4.56 13.62 3.23
CA ASP A 88 4.08 14.98 3.46
C ASP A 88 3.46 15.14 4.86
N VAL A 89 4.29 15.62 5.78
CA VAL A 89 3.91 15.87 7.19
C VAL A 89 3.06 17.14 7.36
N SER A 90 2.84 17.91 6.29
CA SER A 90 1.93 19.07 6.35
C SER A 90 0.47 18.67 6.17
N LYS A 91 0.19 17.47 5.64
CA LYS A 91 -1.18 17.01 5.36
C LYS A 91 -1.77 16.33 6.58
N LEU A 92 -2.95 16.81 6.96
CA LEU A 92 -3.80 16.20 7.97
C LEU A 92 -4.81 15.30 7.26
N TYR A 93 -4.67 13.99 7.46
CA TYR A 93 -5.51 13.01 6.77
C TYR A 93 -6.98 13.13 7.19
N PHE A 94 -7.24 13.51 8.44
CA PHE A 94 -8.59 13.66 8.97
C PHE A 94 -9.33 14.92 8.51
N GLU A 95 -8.65 15.83 7.80
CA GLU A 95 -9.24 17.03 7.19
C GLU A 95 -9.41 16.88 5.67
N GLY A 96 -9.01 15.74 5.09
CA GLY A 96 -9.06 15.51 3.64
C GLY A 96 -8.07 16.36 2.84
N THR A 97 -7.06 16.93 3.49
CA THR A 97 -6.05 17.80 2.84
C THR A 97 -5.05 17.04 1.98
N ASN A 98 -4.99 15.72 2.14
CA ASN A 98 -4.21 14.76 1.34
C ASN A 98 -4.83 14.46 -0.04
N GLY A 99 -6.03 14.97 -0.31
CA GLY A 99 -6.70 14.80 -1.60
C GLY A 99 -7.67 13.62 -1.64
N THR A 100 -8.18 13.33 -2.83
CA THR A 100 -9.30 12.41 -3.04
C THR A 100 -8.84 11.07 -3.59
N LEU A 101 -9.72 10.08 -3.45
CA LEU A 101 -9.57 8.74 -4.00
C LEU A 101 -9.32 8.74 -5.52
N ALA A 102 -10.06 9.58 -6.25
CA ALA A 102 -9.94 9.68 -7.70
C ALA A 102 -8.53 10.16 -8.12
N GLN A 103 -7.91 11.02 -7.31
CA GLN A 103 -6.54 11.50 -7.56
C GLN A 103 -5.48 10.45 -7.23
N ALA A 104 -5.75 9.51 -6.32
CA ALA A 104 -4.82 8.41 -6.02
C ALA A 104 -4.75 7.36 -7.14
N THR A 105 -5.79 7.22 -7.96
CA THR A 105 -5.82 6.26 -9.10
C THR A 105 -5.98 6.91 -10.47
N ALA A 106 -5.69 8.21 -10.56
CA ALA A 106 -5.65 8.91 -11.85
C ALA A 106 -4.49 8.40 -12.72
N ALA A 107 -4.54 8.69 -14.02
CA ALA A 107 -3.43 8.39 -14.95
C ALA A 107 -2.11 9.04 -14.51
N THR A 108 -2.20 10.19 -13.85
CA THR A 108 -1.13 10.84 -13.10
C THR A 108 -1.54 10.86 -11.62
N PRO A 109 -1.19 9.82 -10.85
CA PRO A 109 -1.53 9.75 -9.44
C PRO A 109 -0.94 10.94 -8.68
N ARG A 110 -1.64 11.39 -7.64
CA ARG A 110 -1.04 12.26 -6.63
C ARG A 110 0.14 11.55 -5.97
N ALA A 111 1.07 12.34 -5.41
CA ALA A 111 2.14 11.79 -4.59
C ALA A 111 1.56 10.89 -3.49
N GLU A 112 2.23 9.77 -3.26
CA GLU A 112 1.95 8.86 -2.16
C GLU A 112 2.11 9.57 -0.82
N ASP A 113 1.27 9.18 0.14
CA ASP A 113 1.29 9.77 1.46
C ASP A 113 2.35 9.10 2.33
N ILE A 114 2.46 7.78 2.21
CA ILE A 114 3.33 6.94 3.02
C ILE A 114 4.05 5.93 2.12
N ARG A 115 5.34 5.75 2.35
CA ARG A 115 6.16 4.71 1.74
C ARG A 115 6.52 3.67 2.80
N PHE A 116 6.34 2.40 2.44
CA PHE A 116 6.85 1.28 3.20
C PHE A 116 8.11 0.75 2.52
N ARG A 117 9.21 0.74 3.27
CA ARG A 117 10.55 0.34 2.85
C ARG A 117 11.17 -0.59 3.89
N ALA A 118 10.88 -1.88 3.79
CA ALA A 118 11.66 -2.89 4.48
C ALA A 118 12.75 -3.38 3.53
N ASP A 119 13.89 -2.70 3.57
CA ASP A 119 15.09 -3.04 2.82
C ASP A 119 16.00 -3.88 3.74
N VAL A 120 16.04 -5.19 3.50
CA VAL A 120 16.72 -6.13 4.37
C VAL A 120 18.24 -6.07 4.16
N ASN A 121 18.68 -5.74 2.95
CA ASN A 121 20.09 -5.79 2.56
C ASN A 121 20.73 -4.39 2.38
N GLY A 122 19.92 -3.32 2.43
CA GLY A 122 20.36 -1.94 2.38
C GLY A 122 20.80 -1.47 0.99
N ASP A 123 20.42 -2.17 -0.08
CA ASP A 123 20.87 -1.86 -1.44
C ASP A 123 19.96 -0.86 -2.18
N GLY A 124 18.78 -0.55 -1.62
CA GLY A 124 17.80 0.36 -2.21
C GLY A 124 17.14 -0.15 -3.49
N LEU A 125 17.29 -1.43 -3.84
CA LEU A 125 16.75 -2.05 -5.04
C LEU A 125 15.66 -3.06 -4.70
N VAL A 126 14.57 -3.09 -5.48
CA VAL A 126 13.49 -4.09 -5.28
C VAL A 126 13.98 -5.51 -5.61
N ASN A 127 14.42 -6.24 -4.60
CA ASN A 127 14.90 -7.61 -4.73
C ASN A 127 13.88 -8.64 -4.15
N THR A 128 14.33 -9.86 -3.89
CA THR A 128 13.46 -10.95 -3.41
C THR A 128 13.24 -10.91 -1.90
N GLU A 129 14.14 -10.26 -1.18
CA GLU A 129 14.14 -10.21 0.29
C GLU A 129 13.45 -8.93 0.80
N ASP A 130 13.36 -7.91 -0.06
CA ASP A 130 12.78 -6.63 0.28
C ASP A 130 11.26 -6.55 0.09
N VAL A 131 10.66 -5.66 0.87
CA VAL A 131 9.25 -5.36 0.83
C VAL A 131 9.04 -3.87 0.61
N PHE A 132 8.60 -3.53 -0.60
CA PHE A 132 8.35 -2.16 -1.01
C PHE A 132 6.90 -1.94 -1.39
N ALA A 133 6.27 -0.95 -0.74
CA ALA A 133 4.93 -0.51 -1.08
C ALA A 133 4.77 1.00 -0.93
N ASN A 134 3.90 1.59 -1.76
CA ASN A 134 3.48 2.98 -1.60
C ASN A 134 2.00 3.00 -1.22
N VAL A 135 1.62 3.91 -0.33
CA VAL A 135 0.29 3.97 0.25
C VAL A 135 -0.31 5.36 0.10
N TRP A 136 -1.58 5.39 -0.28
CA TRP A 136 -2.43 6.56 -0.35
C TRP A 136 -3.56 6.39 0.66
N VAL A 137 -3.71 7.38 1.53
CA VAL A 137 -4.83 7.49 2.47
C VAL A 137 -5.75 8.57 1.93
N SER A 138 -7.04 8.32 1.81
CA SER A 138 -8.02 9.32 1.38
C SER A 138 -9.13 9.39 2.40
N TRP A 139 -9.50 10.61 2.81
CA TRP A 139 -10.63 10.79 3.73
C TRP A 139 -11.96 10.61 2.99
N ILE A 140 -12.86 9.80 3.56
CA ILE A 140 -14.20 9.56 3.01
C ILE A 140 -15.23 10.44 3.72
N GLY A 141 -15.16 10.50 5.05
CA GLY A 141 -16.16 11.23 5.84
C GLY A 141 -16.18 10.84 7.31
N ASN A 142 -17.15 11.39 8.04
CA ASN A 142 -17.42 11.08 9.43
C ASN A 142 -18.82 10.48 9.59
N ALA A 143 -19.00 9.50 10.46
CA ALA A 143 -20.28 8.90 10.78
C ALA A 143 -20.52 8.91 12.30
N GLN A 144 -21.69 9.35 12.75
CA GLN A 144 -21.99 9.37 14.20
C GLN A 144 -22.18 7.96 14.77
N ILE A 145 -21.79 7.79 16.03
CA ILE A 145 -21.98 6.55 16.79
C ILE A 145 -23.37 6.61 17.43
N ALA A 146 -24.21 5.62 17.15
CA ALA A 146 -25.55 5.50 17.75
C ALA A 146 -25.45 5.49 19.28
N GLY A 147 -26.22 6.36 19.95
CA GLY A 147 -26.21 6.51 21.41
C GLY A 147 -25.16 7.48 21.96
N SER A 148 -24.35 8.12 21.11
CA SER A 148 -23.45 9.20 21.55
C SER A 148 -24.17 10.54 21.59
N ALA A 149 -23.97 11.31 22.67
CA ALA A 149 -24.36 12.71 22.70
C ALA A 149 -23.34 13.48 21.85
N GLY A 150 -23.73 13.92 20.66
CA GLY A 150 -22.90 14.76 19.80
C GLY A 150 -22.64 16.11 20.48
N GLY A 151 -21.59 16.19 21.29
CA GLY A 151 -21.15 17.41 21.96
C GLY A 151 -19.96 18.05 21.22
N PRO A 152 -19.82 19.38 21.23
CA PRO A 152 -18.57 20.03 20.86
C PRO A 152 -17.51 19.63 21.88
N GLY A 153 -16.52 18.85 21.47
CA GLY A 153 -15.47 18.35 22.36
C GLY A 153 -14.61 19.49 22.92
N VAL A 154 -14.70 19.71 24.23
CA VAL A 154 -13.68 20.41 25.02
C VAL A 154 -12.56 19.41 25.28
N GLY A 155 -11.52 19.46 24.45
CA GLY A 155 -10.43 18.50 24.41
C GLY A 155 -9.41 18.89 23.35
N THR A 156 -9.10 20.18 23.31
CA THR A 156 -8.17 20.83 22.39
C THR A 156 -6.75 20.63 22.91
N GLN A 157 -6.05 19.58 22.49
CA GLN A 157 -4.58 19.54 22.58
C GLN A 157 -3.93 19.91 21.23
N GLY A 158 -4.51 20.89 20.53
CA GLY A 158 -3.92 21.46 19.31
C GLY A 158 -4.86 22.49 18.66
N PRO A 159 -4.36 23.68 18.25
CA PRO A 159 -5.17 24.67 17.56
C PRO A 159 -5.33 24.23 16.09
N GLY A 160 -6.42 23.52 15.76
CA GLY A 160 -6.57 23.02 14.39
C GLY A 160 -7.93 22.47 13.98
N SER A 161 -8.59 21.60 14.74
CA SER A 161 -9.71 20.82 14.16
C SER A 161 -10.96 20.76 15.04
N GLY A 162 -11.86 21.73 14.86
CA GLY A 162 -13.20 21.76 15.45
C GLY A 162 -14.21 20.82 14.77
N SER A 163 -13.89 19.53 14.65
CA SER A 163 -14.83 18.52 14.13
C SER A 163 -14.90 17.28 15.02
N ALA A 164 -15.79 17.34 16.01
CA ALA A 164 -16.40 16.22 16.75
C ALA A 164 -15.49 14.99 17.00
N ILE A 165 -14.56 15.13 17.94
CA ILE A 165 -13.69 14.02 18.40
C ILE A 165 -14.45 13.04 19.30
N TYR A 166 -15.57 13.43 19.91
CA TYR A 166 -16.38 12.53 20.75
C TYR A 166 -17.62 12.04 20.00
N GLY A 167 -17.77 10.72 19.88
CA GLY A 167 -18.99 10.10 19.35
C GLY A 167 -19.10 10.02 17.82
N ALA A 168 -18.05 10.32 17.07
CA ALA A 168 -18.02 10.15 15.60
C ALA A 168 -16.88 9.24 15.17
N LYS A 169 -17.16 8.33 14.23
CA LYS A 169 -16.17 7.49 13.56
C LYS A 169 -15.65 8.24 12.34
N LYS A 170 -14.34 8.22 12.12
CA LYS A 170 -13.72 8.74 10.89
C LYS A 170 -13.49 7.57 9.92
N LEU A 171 -13.83 7.77 8.65
CA LEU A 171 -13.72 6.77 7.59
C LEU A 171 -12.66 7.21 6.57
N PHE A 172 -11.78 6.28 6.22
CA PHE A 172 -10.70 6.47 5.28
C PHE A 172 -10.68 5.33 4.26
N ASP A 173 -10.36 5.63 3.01
CA ASP A 173 -9.97 4.63 2.01
C ASP A 173 -8.44 4.58 2.00
N ILE A 174 -7.87 3.39 2.19
CA ILE A 174 -6.43 3.17 2.17
C ILE A 174 -6.12 2.28 0.96
N ARG A 175 -5.30 2.78 0.04
CA ARG A 175 -4.80 2.02 -1.10
C ARG A 175 -3.31 1.84 -1.00
N ALA A 176 -2.85 0.62 -1.17
CA ALA A 176 -1.44 0.33 -1.28
C ALA A 176 -1.11 -0.26 -2.65
N ILE A 177 0.03 0.10 -3.21
CA ILE A 177 0.64 -0.61 -4.33
C ILE A 177 1.88 -1.31 -3.80
N GLY A 178 1.89 -2.64 -3.86
CA GLY A 178 3.09 -3.43 -3.55
C GLY A 178 3.88 -3.67 -4.83
N GLN A 179 5.20 -3.59 -4.72
CA GLN A 179 6.13 -3.83 -5.81
C GLN A 179 6.90 -5.13 -5.57
N ALA A 180 7.24 -5.81 -6.66
CA ALA A 180 8.14 -6.95 -6.69
C ALA A 180 9.07 -6.85 -7.91
N ASN A 181 10.12 -7.66 -7.92
CA ASN A 181 11.09 -7.70 -9.00
C ASN A 181 10.43 -7.86 -10.39
N GLY A 182 11.06 -7.34 -11.43
CA GLY A 182 10.54 -7.38 -12.80
C GLY A 182 9.38 -6.40 -13.04
N ASN A 183 9.29 -5.32 -12.24
CA ASN A 183 8.25 -4.31 -12.31
C ASN A 183 6.83 -4.88 -12.10
N ALA A 184 6.71 -5.96 -11.33
CA ALA A 184 5.43 -6.51 -10.95
C ALA A 184 4.83 -5.63 -9.85
N ALA A 185 3.61 -5.16 -10.07
CA ALA A 185 2.91 -4.32 -9.11
C ALA A 185 1.47 -4.77 -8.94
N VAL A 186 0.97 -4.73 -7.70
CA VAL A 186 -0.40 -5.08 -7.35
C VAL A 186 -0.98 -4.02 -6.44
N TRP A 187 -2.19 -3.58 -6.79
CA TRP A 187 -2.98 -2.66 -5.99
C TRP A 187 -3.88 -3.43 -5.04
N THR A 188 -3.95 -2.96 -3.81
CA THR A 188 -4.90 -3.43 -2.81
C THR A 188 -5.58 -2.22 -2.16
N SER A 189 -6.89 -2.30 -1.91
CA SER A 189 -7.68 -1.24 -1.24
C SER A 189 -8.42 -1.77 -0.02
N ALA A 190 -8.50 -0.97 1.04
CA ALA A 190 -9.24 -1.29 2.25
C ALA A 190 -9.87 -0.02 2.84
N ASP A 191 -11.10 -0.17 3.35
CA ASP A 191 -11.75 0.88 4.12
C ASP A 191 -11.30 0.79 5.58
N TYR A 192 -10.70 1.86 6.09
CA TYR A 192 -10.25 1.97 7.47
C TYR A 192 -11.21 2.85 8.28
N ARG A 193 -11.57 2.34 9.46
CA ARG A 193 -12.48 3.01 10.38
C ARG A 193 -11.76 3.31 11.68
N TYR A 194 -11.55 4.58 11.95
CA TYR A 194 -11.03 5.06 13.22
C TYR A 194 -12.19 5.40 14.17
N VAL A 195 -12.13 4.87 15.39
CA VAL A 195 -13.07 5.18 16.47
C VAL A 195 -12.24 5.78 17.62
N PRO A 196 -12.45 7.06 17.97
CA PRO A 196 -11.81 7.65 19.13
C PRO A 196 -12.37 6.98 20.39
N HIS A 197 -11.46 6.50 21.24
CA HIS A 197 -11.75 5.90 22.55
C HIS A 197 -11.49 6.90 23.67
#